data_AF-A0A0W0SGD5-F1
#
_entry.id   AF-A0A0W0SGD5-F1
#
_cell.length_a   1.000
_cell.length_b   1.000
_cell.length_c   1.000
_cell.angle_alpha   90.00
_cell.angle_beta   90.00
_cell.angle_gamma   90.00
#
_symmetry.space_group_name_H-M   'P 1'
#
loop_
_entity.id
_entity.type
_entity.pdbx_description
1 polymer ?
#
loop_
_entity_poly.entity_id
_entity_poly.type
_entity_poly.pdbx_seq_one_letter_code
_entity_poly.pdbx_strand_id
1 'polypeptide(L)'
;MSEHQKEDKGGMGLFASLKAPPKNTVESQFQSLVNRIEDEITYCKQQKEKHPRFQNYSDQISVLNATRNYLYGNIEFNLLEEYMRIYPKWDKSFEASSTKVLINEAIAFKNGQQPSSMSLGK
;
A
#
# COMPACT_ATOMS: atom_id res chain seq x y z
N MET A 1 -58.43 -39.50 -4.79
CA MET A 1 -58.95 -38.50 -5.72
C MET A 1 -58.32 -37.16 -5.37
N SER A 2 -57.83 -36.49 -6.39
CA SER A 2 -57.13 -35.20 -6.40
C SER A 2 -57.88 -34.08 -5.67
N GLU A 3 -57.18 -33.09 -5.13
CA GLU A 3 -57.06 -31.77 -5.76
C GLU A 3 -56.06 -30.86 -5.03
N HIS A 4 -55.19 -30.25 -5.85
CA HIS A 4 -54.31 -29.14 -5.49
C HIS A 4 -55.15 -27.87 -5.28
N GLN A 5 -54.74 -27.02 -4.34
CA GLN A 5 -54.70 -25.57 -4.61
C GLN A 5 -53.64 -24.87 -3.77
N LYS A 6 -53.17 -23.77 -4.34
CA LYS A 6 -51.85 -23.17 -4.27
C LYS A 6 -52.04 -21.75 -3.76
N GLU A 7 -51.40 -21.35 -2.68
CA GLU A 7 -51.17 -19.94 -2.39
C GLU A 7 -49.78 -19.69 -1.82
N ASP A 8 -49.14 -18.73 -2.47
CA ASP A 8 -47.75 -18.30 -2.38
C ASP A 8 -47.82 -16.84 -1.97
N LYS A 9 -47.52 -16.51 -0.71
CA LYS A 9 -47.13 -15.19 -0.16
C LYS A 9 -46.51 -15.48 1.21
N GLY A 10 -45.34 -15.02 1.62
CA GLY A 10 -44.61 -13.83 1.23
C GLY A 10 -43.81 -13.44 2.47
N GLY A 11 -42.51 -13.23 2.27
CA GLY A 11 -41.50 -12.63 3.14
C GLY A 11 -41.82 -12.30 4.61
N MET A 12 -41.00 -12.86 5.50
CA MET A 12 -40.32 -12.08 6.55
C MET A 12 -38.96 -12.72 6.82
N GLY A 13 -38.00 -12.41 5.94
CA GLY A 13 -36.58 -12.70 6.13
C GLY A 13 -35.78 -11.39 6.25
N LEU A 14 -36.23 -10.44 7.06
CA LEU A 14 -35.47 -9.22 7.36
C LEU A 14 -34.54 -9.46 8.55
N PHE A 15 -33.57 -10.35 8.36
CA PHE A 15 -32.29 -10.23 9.07
C PHE A 15 -31.29 -9.62 8.08
N ALA A 16 -31.49 -8.34 7.79
CA ALA A 16 -30.37 -7.51 7.37
C ALA A 16 -29.43 -7.41 8.57
N SER A 17 -28.54 -8.41 8.71
CA SER A 17 -27.29 -8.22 9.44
C SER A 17 -26.63 -7.01 8.79
N LEU A 18 -26.79 -5.84 9.43
CA LEU A 18 -25.92 -4.70 9.26
C LEU A 18 -24.52 -5.23 9.57
N LYS A 19 -23.82 -5.69 8.53
CA LYS A 19 -22.43 -6.09 8.60
C LYS A 19 -21.71 -4.89 9.20
N ALA A 20 -21.24 -5.05 10.43
CA ALA A 20 -20.36 -4.08 11.05
C ALA A 20 -19.24 -3.72 10.05
N PRO A 21 -18.85 -2.44 9.94
CA PRO A 21 -17.74 -2.07 9.07
C PRO A 21 -16.53 -2.93 9.43
N PRO A 22 -15.84 -3.54 8.44
CA PRO A 22 -14.84 -4.56 8.72
C PRO A 22 -13.68 -3.94 9.49
N LYS A 23 -13.43 -4.47 10.69
CA LYS A 23 -12.34 -4.09 11.61
C LYS A 23 -10.92 -4.25 11.00
N ASN A 24 -10.78 -4.66 9.74
CA ASN A 24 -9.52 -5.08 9.12
C ASN A 24 -9.12 -4.22 7.90
N THR A 25 -9.72 -3.05 7.69
CA THR A 25 -9.49 -2.25 6.47
C THR A 25 -8.08 -1.66 6.43
N VAL A 26 -7.61 -1.12 7.55
CA VAL A 26 -6.29 -0.47 7.66
C VAL A 26 -5.15 -1.47 7.57
N GLU A 27 -5.22 -2.57 8.31
CA GLU A 27 -4.20 -3.63 8.27
C GLU A 27 -4.12 -4.24 6.86
N SER A 28 -5.27 -4.49 6.23
CA SER A 28 -5.30 -4.99 4.85
C SER A 28 -4.69 -3.99 3.85
N GLN A 29 -4.91 -2.69 4.05
CA GLN A 29 -4.31 -1.64 3.22
C GLN A 29 -2.80 -1.58 3.43
N PHE A 30 -2.35 -1.68 4.68
CA PHE A 30 -0.93 -1.74 5.04
C PHE A 30 -0.24 -2.92 4.35
N GLN A 31 -0.77 -4.14 4.53
CA GLN A 31 -0.20 -5.35 3.94
C GLN A 31 -0.22 -5.31 2.41
N SER A 32 -1.29 -4.78 1.81
CA SER A 32 -1.37 -4.58 0.35
C SER A 32 -0.27 -3.66 -0.18
N LEU A 33 -0.02 -2.54 0.53
CA LEU A 33 1.02 -1.60 0.15
C LEU A 33 2.42 -2.17 0.33
N VAL A 34 2.67 -2.86 1.44
CA VAL A 34 3.94 -3.57 1.68
C VAL A 34 4.21 -4.58 0.58
N ASN A 35 3.24 -5.44 0.25
CA ASN A 35 3.41 -6.45 -0.81
C ASN A 35 3.77 -5.82 -2.16
N ARG A 36 3.09 -4.73 -2.54
CA ARG A 36 3.41 -4.01 -3.79
C ARG A 36 4.82 -3.42 -3.78
N ILE A 37 5.31 -2.95 -2.63
CA ILE A 37 6.70 -2.48 -2.48
C ILE A 37 7.67 -3.66 -2.62
N GLU A 38 7.37 -4.82 -2.05
CA GLU A 38 8.21 -6.01 -2.15
C GLU A 38 8.25 -6.60 -3.57
N ASP A 39 7.13 -6.56 -4.29
CA ASP A 39 7.05 -6.92 -5.70
C ASP A 39 7.92 -6.00 -6.56
N GLU A 40 7.85 -4.68 -6.35
CA GLU A 40 8.69 -3.71 -7.08
C GLU A 40 10.18 -3.89 -6.73
N ILE A 41 10.53 -4.16 -5.46
CA ILE A 41 11.92 -4.49 -5.06
C ILE A 41 12.39 -5.74 -5.81
N THR A 42 11.55 -6.77 -5.90
CA THR A 42 11.87 -8.03 -6.58
C THR A 42 12.07 -7.80 -8.08
N TYR A 43 11.18 -7.05 -8.72
CA TYR A 43 11.33 -6.63 -10.11
C TYR A 43 12.65 -5.87 -10.32
N CYS A 44 12.95 -4.86 -9.49
CA CYS A 44 14.18 -4.08 -9.62
C CYS A 44 15.44 -4.94 -9.47
N LYS A 45 15.44 -5.92 -8.56
CA LYS A 45 16.54 -6.89 -8.41
C LYS A 45 16.74 -7.71 -9.69
N GLN A 46 15.67 -8.25 -10.26
CA GLN A 46 15.74 -9.01 -11.51
C GLN A 46 16.25 -8.16 -12.68
N GLN A 47 15.81 -6.90 -12.77
CA GLN A 47 16.29 -5.99 -13.80
C GLN A 47 17.75 -5.59 -13.59
N LYS A 48 18.19 -5.44 -12.34
CA LYS A 48 19.60 -5.17 -12.02
C LYS A 48 20.51 -6.33 -12.42
N GLU A 49 20.06 -7.57 -12.25
CA GLU A 49 20.77 -8.76 -12.71
C GLU A 49 20.88 -8.81 -14.25
N LYS A 50 19.78 -8.53 -14.95
CA LYS A 50 19.74 -8.48 -16.43
C LYS A 50 20.52 -7.31 -17.01
N HIS A 51 20.53 -6.18 -16.31
CA HIS A 51 21.14 -4.94 -16.75
C HIS A 51 22.05 -4.29 -15.68
N PRO A 52 23.21 -4.88 -15.37
CA PRO A 52 24.06 -4.45 -14.25
C PRO A 52 24.59 -3.01 -14.36
N ARG A 53 24.66 -2.46 -15.57
CA ARG A 53 25.14 -1.09 -15.82
C ARG A 53 24.11 -0.01 -15.50
N PHE A 54 22.83 -0.37 -15.38
CA PHE A 54 21.79 0.59 -15.02
C PHE A 54 21.77 0.81 -13.51
N GLN A 55 22.14 2.03 -13.12
CA GLN A 55 22.23 2.42 -11.71
C GLN A 55 20.87 2.69 -11.08
N ASN A 56 19.88 3.10 -11.88
CA ASN A 56 18.53 3.40 -11.40
C ASN A 56 17.89 2.23 -10.64
N TYR A 57 18.04 0.98 -11.10
CA TYR A 57 17.52 -0.18 -10.36
C TYR A 57 18.17 -0.36 -8.99
N SER A 58 19.48 -0.09 -8.87
CA SER A 58 20.15 -0.12 -7.57
C SER A 58 19.63 0.96 -6.64
N ASP A 59 19.45 2.17 -7.17
CA ASP A 59 18.94 3.32 -6.42
C ASP A 59 17.48 3.08 -5.99
N GLN A 60 16.65 2.55 -6.88
CA GLN A 60 15.26 2.14 -6.60
C GLN A 60 15.20 1.09 -5.49
N ILE A 61 16.04 0.05 -5.53
CA ILE A 61 16.10 -0.97 -4.47
C ILE A 61 16.41 -0.32 -3.12
N SER A 62 17.39 0.57 -3.06
CA SER A 62 17.75 1.25 -1.80
C SER A 62 16.60 2.08 -1.25
N VAL A 63 15.96 2.89 -2.10
CA VAL A 63 14.85 3.76 -1.67
C VAL A 63 13.62 2.95 -1.30
N LEU A 64 13.22 1.95 -2.08
CA LEU A 64 12.08 1.08 -1.77
C LEU A 64 12.26 0.31 -0.46
N ASN A 65 13.48 -0.17 -0.17
CA ASN A 65 13.78 -0.78 1.13
C ASN A 65 13.65 0.22 2.28
N ALA A 66 14.11 1.47 2.09
CA ALA A 66 13.90 2.54 3.06
C ALA A 66 12.41 2.84 3.24
N THR A 67 11.62 2.91 2.16
CA THR A 67 10.16 3.11 2.20
C THR A 67 9.46 2.01 2.98
N ARG A 68 9.83 0.75 2.76
CA ARG A 68 9.31 -0.38 3.53
C ARG A 68 9.65 -0.24 5.02
N ASN A 69 10.90 0.08 5.35
CA ASN A 69 11.30 0.33 6.74
C ASN A 69 10.55 1.51 7.37
N TYR A 70 10.27 2.55 6.60
CA TYR A 70 9.48 3.70 7.04
C TYR A 70 8.04 3.29 7.37
N LEU A 71 7.41 2.45 6.54
CA LEU A 71 6.08 1.90 6.79
C LEU A 71 6.02 1.07 8.07
N TYR A 72 7.03 0.23 8.32
CA TYR A 72 7.13 -0.53 9.57
C TYR A 72 7.48 0.31 10.81
N GLY A 73 7.77 1.61 10.64
CA GLY A 73 8.21 2.46 11.74
C GLY A 73 9.66 2.23 12.18
N ASN A 74 10.45 1.49 11.40
CA ASN A 74 11.87 1.26 11.69
C ASN A 74 12.73 2.51 11.42
N ILE A 75 12.27 3.39 10.55
CA ILE A 75 12.91 4.68 10.27
C ILE A 75 11.88 5.82 10.22
N GLU A 76 12.38 7.01 10.54
CA GLU A 76 11.65 8.26 10.44
C GLU A 76 11.67 8.84 9.02
N PHE A 77 10.78 9.80 8.75
CA PHE A 77 10.63 10.40 7.42
C PHE A 77 11.90 11.11 6.94
N ASN A 78 12.60 11.81 7.83
CA ASN A 78 13.86 12.49 7.50
C ASN A 78 14.94 11.52 6.96
N LEU A 79 14.99 10.29 7.48
CA LEU A 79 15.92 9.29 6.98
C LEU A 79 15.46 8.76 5.62
N LEU A 80 14.16 8.58 5.39
CA LEU A 80 13.63 8.24 4.07
C LEU A 80 13.99 9.32 3.02
N GLU A 81 13.82 10.60 3.36
CA GLU A 81 14.23 11.72 2.49
C GLU A 81 15.73 11.69 2.18
N GLU A 82 16.56 11.35 3.17
CA GLU A 82 18.00 11.21 2.97
C GLU A 82 18.34 10.07 1.99
N TYR A 83 17.66 8.93 2.07
CA TYR A 83 17.79 7.87 1.06
C TYR A 83 17.40 8.38 -0.34
N MET A 84 16.29 9.11 -0.46
CA MET A 84 15.86 9.68 -1.75
C MET A 84 16.87 10.69 -2.31
N ARG A 85 17.61 11.39 -1.43
CA ARG A 85 18.67 12.33 -1.81
C ARG A 85 19.97 11.62 -2.22
N ILE A 86 20.39 10.61 -1.47
CA ILE A 86 21.64 9.85 -1.71
C ILE A 86 21.54 8.99 -2.98
N TYR A 87 20.34 8.52 -3.33
CA TYR A 87 20.12 7.63 -4.47
C TYR A 87 19.37 8.32 -5.62
N PRO A 88 19.90 9.39 -6.24
CA PRO A 88 19.16 10.35 -7.06
C PRO A 88 18.61 9.82 -8.39
N LYS A 89 18.82 8.54 -8.73
CA LYS A 89 18.22 7.92 -9.91
C LYS A 89 17.04 7.01 -9.55
N TRP A 90 16.59 7.00 -8.30
CA TRP A 90 15.44 6.20 -7.86
C TRP A 90 14.15 6.58 -8.62
N ASP A 91 13.98 7.85 -8.99
CA ASP A 91 12.82 8.35 -9.72
C ASP A 91 13.00 8.30 -11.24
N LYS A 92 14.17 7.85 -11.72
CA LYS A 92 14.51 7.75 -13.13
C LYS A 92 14.21 6.35 -13.61
N SER A 93 12.99 6.17 -14.10
CA SER A 93 12.58 4.92 -14.72
C SER A 93 12.62 5.01 -16.24
N PHE A 94 13.15 3.98 -16.88
CA PHE A 94 13.05 3.79 -18.34
C PHE A 94 11.74 3.10 -18.74
N GLU A 95 11.08 2.39 -17.80
CA GLU A 95 9.77 1.78 -17.97
C GLU A 95 8.73 2.47 -17.07
N ALA A 96 7.49 2.00 -17.02
CA ALA A 96 6.50 2.47 -16.05
C ALA A 96 6.81 1.91 -14.65
N SER A 97 7.90 2.35 -14.02
CA SER A 97 8.20 1.97 -12.62
C SER A 97 7.18 2.59 -11.69
N SER A 98 6.71 1.78 -10.76
CA SER A 98 5.75 2.19 -9.75
C SER A 98 6.43 2.86 -8.53
N THR A 99 7.76 2.91 -8.48
CA THR A 99 8.56 3.37 -7.32
C THR A 99 8.06 4.70 -6.74
N LYS A 100 7.93 5.75 -7.56
CA LYS A 100 7.49 7.08 -7.08
C LYS A 100 6.07 7.06 -6.54
N VAL A 101 5.18 6.30 -7.18
CA VAL A 101 3.79 6.14 -6.75
C VAL A 101 3.76 5.45 -5.39
N LEU A 102 4.48 4.34 -5.23
CA LEU A 102 4.55 3.57 -3.99
C LEU A 102 5.13 4.37 -2.82
N ILE A 103 6.16 5.18 -3.05
CA ILE A 103 6.73 6.07 -2.02
C ILE A 103 5.69 7.09 -1.57
N ASN A 104 5.01 7.75 -2.51
CA ASN A 104 3.99 8.74 -2.19
C ASN A 104 2.80 8.11 -1.43
N GLU A 105 2.37 6.92 -1.85
CA GLU A 105 1.34 6.16 -1.14
C GLU A 105 1.76 5.81 0.29
N ALA A 106 3.02 5.41 0.50
CA ALA A 106 3.55 5.09 1.83
C ALA A 106 3.60 6.31 2.76
N ILE A 107 4.02 7.46 2.23
CA ILE A 107 4.03 8.73 2.97
C ILE A 107 2.59 9.13 3.33
N ALA A 108 1.67 9.08 2.37
CA ALA A 108 0.26 9.40 2.60
C ALA A 108 -0.38 8.46 3.63
N PHE A 109 -0.09 7.16 3.53
CA PHE A 109 -0.58 6.16 4.47
C PHE A 109 -0.13 6.47 5.90
N LYS A 110 1.18 6.65 6.13
CA LYS A 110 1.71 6.90 7.48
C LYS A 110 1.26 8.26 8.04
N ASN A 111 1.19 9.30 7.22
CA ASN A 111 0.70 10.61 7.64
C ASN A 111 -0.80 10.59 7.99
N GLY A 112 -1.60 9.76 7.30
CA GLY A 112 -3.01 9.54 7.65
C GLY A 112 -3.22 8.67 8.89
N GLN A 113 -2.18 7.94 9.32
CA GLN A 113 -2.18 7.11 10.54
C GLN A 113 -1.69 7.87 11.77
N GLN A 114 -0.90 8.93 11.58
CA GLN A 114 -0.46 9.76 12.71
C GLN A 114 -1.69 10.45 13.32
N PRO A 115 -1.93 10.30 14.64
CA PRO A 115 -2.97 11.08 15.29
C PRO A 115 -2.63 12.56 15.10
N SER A 116 -3.59 13.35 14.62
CA SER A 116 -3.49 14.81 14.52
C SER A 116 -3.36 15.44 15.91
N SER A 117 -2.24 15.27 16.58
CA SER A 117 -1.92 15.93 17.84
C SER A 117 -1.03 17.14 17.58
N MET A 118 -1.47 18.07 16.73
CA MET A 118 -1.03 19.48 16.73
C MET A 118 -2.02 20.33 15.93
N SER A 119 -3.17 20.60 16.55
CA SER A 119 -3.90 21.86 16.33
C SER A 119 -3.97 22.61 17.66
N LEU A 120 -2.84 23.13 18.12
CA LEU A 120 -2.85 24.28 19.03
C LEU A 120 -2.36 25.49 18.22
N GLY A 121 -3.27 26.40 17.93
CA GLY A 121 -2.95 27.61 17.19
C GLY A 121 -4.18 28.37 16.70
N LYS A 122 -5.01 28.82 17.63
CA LYS A 122 -5.66 30.14 17.57
C LYS A 122 -5.76 30.70 18.98
#